data_AF-A0A8J3UY59-F1
#
_entry.id   AF-A0A8J3UY59-F1
#
_cell.length_a   1.000
_cell.length_b   1.000
_cell.length_c   1.000
_cell.angle_alpha   90.00
_cell.angle_beta   90.00
_cell.angle_gamma   90.00
#
_symmetry.space_group_name_H-M   'P 1'
#
loop_
_entity.id
_entity.type
_entity.pdbx_description
1 polymer ?
#
loop_
_entity_poly.entity_id
_entity_poly.type
_entity_poly.pdbx_seq_one_letter_code
_entity_poly.pdbx_strand_id
1 'polypeptide(L)'
;MKRGRLLGIVMAGGVAATVLVIATPTHAGPGCGTPFNGFDISAEVRETTRTLPTSQGTRTLSVQLVNGRVFDESRAVIADGYRPGDLVWIERSYDEKQTRTRCGPFSASSSNEQDNIGAWMRACASTKEGGVAGGVCTRWYFDHD
;
A
#
# COMPACT_ATOMS: atom_id res chain seq x y z
N MET A 1 -9.69 69.13 -7.37
CA MET A 1 -9.75 69.31 -5.90
C MET A 1 -8.98 68.18 -5.24
N LYS A 2 -7.99 68.54 -4.40
CA LYS A 2 -7.17 67.63 -3.59
C LYS A 2 -7.99 67.09 -2.40
N ARG A 3 -7.89 65.78 -2.11
CA ARG A 3 -7.89 65.25 -0.74
C ARG A 3 -6.94 64.07 -0.68
N GLY A 4 -5.83 64.26 0.04
CA GLY A 4 -4.97 63.18 0.51
C GLY A 4 -5.26 62.84 1.98
N ARG A 5 -4.75 61.67 2.39
CA ARG A 5 -4.32 61.18 3.72
C ARG A 5 -4.66 59.68 3.79
N LEU A 6 -3.70 58.75 3.63
CA LEU A 6 -2.72 58.23 4.61
C LEU A 6 -3.34 57.83 5.95
N LEU A 7 -3.46 56.51 6.19
CA LEU A 7 -2.84 55.74 7.29
C LEU A 7 -3.62 54.44 7.55
N GLY A 8 -2.89 53.34 7.71
CA GLY A 8 -3.45 52.09 8.24
C GLY A 8 -2.74 50.83 7.75
N ILE A 9 -1.42 50.73 7.92
CA ILE A 9 -0.72 49.44 7.83
C ILE A 9 -1.13 48.64 9.06
N VAL A 10 -1.93 47.59 8.88
CA VAL A 10 -2.07 46.52 9.86
C VAL A 10 -1.24 45.35 9.33
N MET A 11 0.00 45.25 9.82
CA MET A 11 0.77 44.02 9.74
C MET A 11 0.11 43.00 10.66
N ALA A 12 -0.82 42.21 10.12
CA ALA A 12 -1.25 40.98 10.77
C ALA A 12 -0.23 39.91 10.41
N GLY A 13 0.65 39.59 11.37
CA GLY A 13 1.66 38.56 11.27
C GLY A 13 1.05 37.25 10.78
N GLY A 14 1.50 36.81 9.62
CA GLY A 14 1.23 35.47 9.13
C GLY A 14 1.96 34.49 10.05
N VAL A 15 1.24 33.95 11.02
CA VAL A 15 1.66 32.72 11.69
C VAL A 15 1.58 31.65 10.63
N ALA A 16 2.73 31.30 10.05
CA ALA A 16 2.87 30.14 9.20
C ALA A 16 2.46 28.93 10.05
N ALA A 17 1.21 28.49 9.86
CA ALA A 17 0.76 27.21 10.38
C ALA A 17 1.60 26.15 9.66
N THR A 18 2.67 25.70 10.30
CA THR A 18 3.30 24.43 9.98
C THR A 18 2.22 23.38 10.15
N VAL A 19 1.57 23.01 9.05
CA VAL A 19 0.72 21.83 8.98
C VAL A 19 1.65 20.66 9.21
N LEU A 20 1.76 20.27 10.47
CA LEU A 20 2.32 18.99 10.85
C LEU A 20 1.37 17.94 10.28
N VAL A 21 1.65 17.49 9.06
CA VAL A 21 1.02 16.30 8.50
C VAL A 21 1.55 15.14 9.32
N ILE A 22 0.87 14.85 10.42
CA ILE A 22 1.00 13.58 11.12
C ILE A 22 0.55 12.56 10.07
N ALA A 23 1.51 11.86 9.47
CA ALA A 23 1.23 10.69 8.66
C ALA A 23 0.54 9.69 9.59
N THR A 24 -0.78 9.68 9.57
CA THR A 24 -1.53 8.60 10.18
C THR A 24 -1.08 7.32 9.49
N PRO A 25 -0.69 6.26 10.21
CA PRO A 25 -0.52 4.97 9.58
C PRO A 25 -1.83 4.68 8.86
N THR A 26 -1.75 4.42 7.56
CA THR A 26 -2.91 3.98 6.78
C THR A 26 -3.47 2.77 7.49
N HIS A 27 -4.57 2.97 8.22
CA HIS A 27 -5.17 1.93 9.04
C HIS A 27 -5.57 0.81 8.09
N ALA A 28 -4.95 -0.33 8.29
CA ALA A 28 -5.39 -1.61 7.82
C ALA A 28 -6.91 -1.70 8.10
N GLY A 29 -7.72 -1.99 7.08
CA GLY A 29 -9.16 -2.18 7.29
C GLY A 29 -9.42 -3.26 8.35
N PRO A 30 -10.61 -3.28 8.99
CA PRO A 30 -10.97 -4.37 9.90
C PRO A 30 -10.79 -5.71 9.19
N GLY A 31 -10.14 -6.67 9.85
CA GLY A 31 -9.83 -7.98 9.27
C GLY A 31 -8.46 -8.09 8.58
N CYS A 32 -7.64 -7.04 8.60
CA CYS A 32 -6.21 -7.18 8.37
C CYS A 32 -5.56 -7.91 9.55
N GLY A 33 -5.15 -9.17 9.33
CA GLY A 33 -4.30 -9.96 10.23
C GLY A 33 -3.00 -9.28 10.70
N THR A 34 -2.12 -10.06 11.31
CA THR A 34 -1.02 -9.50 12.12
C THR A 34 0.14 -8.95 11.29
N PRO A 35 0.92 -7.99 11.79
CA PRO A 35 2.16 -7.57 11.14
C PRO A 35 3.13 -8.74 11.03
N PHE A 36 3.81 -8.86 9.89
CA PHE A 36 4.82 -9.90 9.70
C PHE A 36 5.93 -9.80 10.76
N ASN A 37 6.18 -10.91 11.46
CA ASN A 37 7.12 -10.98 12.58
C ASN A 37 8.56 -11.35 12.15
N GLY A 38 8.82 -11.55 10.85
CA GLY A 38 10.15 -11.83 10.32
C GLY A 38 10.51 -13.31 10.23
N PHE A 39 9.61 -14.23 10.58
CA PHE A 39 9.84 -15.67 10.47
C PHE A 39 8.83 -16.33 9.54
N ASP A 40 9.34 -16.91 8.45
CA ASP A 40 8.52 -17.65 7.50
C ASP A 40 9.32 -18.78 6.85
N ILE A 41 8.73 -19.96 6.76
CA ILE A 41 9.20 -21.04 5.88
C ILE A 41 8.33 -20.97 4.63
N SER A 42 8.80 -20.21 3.64
CA SER A 42 8.02 -19.93 2.44
C SER A 42 7.74 -21.22 1.64
N ALA A 43 6.46 -21.50 1.45
CA ALA A 43 5.92 -22.66 0.74
C ALA A 43 5.99 -22.49 -0.78
N GLU A 44 5.56 -21.30 -1.20
CA GLU A 44 5.19 -20.98 -2.55
C GLU A 44 5.23 -19.46 -2.72
N VAL A 45 5.83 -19.00 -3.80
CA VAL A 45 5.92 -17.58 -4.14
C VAL A 45 5.30 -17.36 -5.51
N ARG A 46 4.34 -16.45 -5.60
CA ARG A 46 3.76 -16.00 -6.87
C ARG A 46 4.20 -14.58 -7.13
N GLU A 47 4.89 -14.37 -8.24
CA GLU A 47 5.47 -13.07 -8.58
C GLU A 47 4.82 -12.47 -9.83
N THR A 48 4.73 -11.15 -9.86
CA THR A 48 4.52 -10.39 -11.09
C THR A 48 5.40 -9.15 -11.08
N THR A 49 5.95 -8.82 -12.24
CA THR A 49 6.76 -7.62 -12.43
C THR A 49 6.07 -6.70 -13.43
N ARG A 50 6.01 -5.41 -13.12
CA ARG A 50 5.41 -4.44 -14.04
C ARG A 50 6.07 -3.07 -13.95
N THR A 51 6.23 -2.46 -15.10
CA THR A 51 6.64 -1.07 -15.24
C THR A 51 5.42 -0.16 -15.11
N LEU A 52 5.46 0.73 -14.12
CA LEU A 52 4.41 1.68 -13.77
C LEU A 52 4.85 3.11 -14.12
N PRO A 53 3.94 3.97 -14.57
CA PRO A 53 4.24 5.38 -14.78
C PRO A 53 4.48 6.11 -13.45
N THR A 54 5.32 7.14 -13.50
CA THR A 54 5.66 8.03 -12.39
C THR A 54 5.77 9.47 -12.92
N SER A 55 5.75 10.46 -12.03
CA SER A 55 5.98 11.87 -12.38
C SER A 55 7.35 12.11 -13.03
N GLN A 56 8.31 11.24 -12.77
CA GLN A 56 9.69 11.31 -13.28
C GLN A 56 9.98 10.33 -14.44
N GLY A 57 8.95 9.69 -15.01
CA GLY A 57 9.10 8.71 -16.09
C GLY A 57 8.41 7.39 -15.75
N THR A 58 9.16 6.29 -15.67
CA THR A 58 8.61 4.98 -15.30
C THR A 58 9.46 4.27 -14.26
N ARG A 59 8.85 3.35 -13.52
CA ARG A 59 9.53 2.51 -12.55
C ARG A 59 9.00 1.09 -12.59
N THR A 60 9.90 0.12 -12.59
CA THR A 60 9.54 -1.30 -12.49
C THR A 60 9.39 -1.69 -11.02
N LEU A 61 8.28 -2.33 -10.69
CA LEU A 61 8.04 -2.97 -9.39
C LEU A 61 7.87 -4.48 -9.62
N SER A 62 8.51 -5.28 -8.77
CA SER A 62 8.17 -6.69 -8.61
C SER A 62 7.37 -6.87 -7.32
N VAL A 63 6.22 -7.54 -7.41
CA VAL A 63 5.38 -7.87 -6.26
C VAL A 63 5.17 -9.37 -6.18
N GLN A 64 5.32 -9.89 -4.97
CA GLN A 64 5.21 -11.29 -4.62
C GLN A 64 4.06 -11.51 -3.63
N LEU A 65 3.27 -12.55 -3.88
CA LEU A 65 2.47 -13.21 -2.85
C LEU A 65 3.34 -14.31 -2.26
N VAL A 66 3.72 -14.15 -1.00
CA VAL A 66 4.51 -15.13 -0.26
C VAL A 66 3.56 -15.89 0.65
N ASN A 67 3.52 -17.20 0.51
CA ASN A 67 2.72 -18.11 1.31
C ASN A 67 3.64 -18.85 2.31
N GLY A 68 3.31 -18.80 3.60
CA GLY A 68 4.06 -19.45 4.67
C GLY A 68 3.41 -20.75 5.14
N ARG A 69 4.17 -21.86 5.11
CA ARG A 69 3.67 -23.21 5.46
C ARG A 69 3.33 -23.41 6.93
N VAL A 70 3.93 -22.62 7.81
CA VAL A 70 3.91 -22.91 9.25
C VAL A 70 2.65 -22.35 9.92
N PHE A 71 2.11 -21.27 9.36
CA PHE A 71 1.02 -20.51 9.95
C PHE A 71 -0.19 -20.38 9.03
N ASP A 72 -0.15 -21.00 7.85
CA ASP A 72 -1.20 -20.90 6.83
C ASP A 72 -1.58 -19.43 6.54
N GLU A 73 -0.52 -18.63 6.36
CA GLU A 73 -0.61 -17.19 6.21
C GLU A 73 0.11 -16.75 4.94
N SER A 74 -0.46 -15.74 4.30
CA SER A 74 0.11 -15.13 3.10
C SER A 74 0.26 -13.62 3.27
N ARG A 75 1.32 -13.07 2.66
CA ARG A 75 1.57 -11.63 2.60
C ARG A 75 1.98 -11.17 1.21
N ALA A 76 1.72 -9.90 0.94
CA ALA A 76 2.23 -9.21 -0.23
C ALA A 76 3.59 -8.58 0.09
N VAL A 77 4.55 -8.71 -0.82
CA VAL A 77 5.90 -8.13 -0.70
C VAL A 77 6.27 -7.44 -2.00
N ILE A 78 6.80 -6.22 -1.93
CA ILE A 78 7.50 -5.59 -3.05
C ILE A 78 8.92 -6.14 -3.04
N ALA A 79 9.17 -7.16 -3.86
CA ALA A 79 10.43 -7.89 -3.89
C ALA A 79 11.55 -7.09 -4.56
N ASP A 80 11.21 -6.22 -5.50
CA ASP A 80 12.16 -5.32 -6.16
C ASP A 80 11.52 -3.97 -6.54
N GLY A 81 12.35 -2.94 -6.61
CA GLY A 81 11.97 -1.59 -7.00
C GLY A 81 11.27 -0.77 -5.92
N TYR A 82 11.20 -1.28 -4.68
CA TYR A 82 10.61 -0.57 -3.55
C TYR A 82 11.27 0.78 -3.30
N ARG A 83 10.46 1.81 -3.07
CA ARG A 83 10.89 3.09 -2.52
C ARG A 83 10.03 3.48 -1.33
N PRO A 84 10.57 4.22 -0.35
CA PRO A 84 9.79 4.74 0.77
C PRO A 84 8.53 5.49 0.30
N GLY A 85 7.38 5.10 0.84
CA GLY A 85 6.08 5.65 0.46
C GLY A 85 5.30 4.85 -0.59
N ASP A 86 5.93 3.84 -1.20
CA ASP A 86 5.22 2.91 -2.06
C ASP A 86 4.21 2.08 -1.27
N LEU A 87 3.16 1.67 -1.97
CA LEU A 87 2.01 1.03 -1.37
C LEU A 87 2.01 -0.45 -1.70
N VAL A 88 1.78 -1.28 -0.69
CA VAL A 88 1.61 -2.73 -0.83
C VAL A 88 0.34 -3.17 -0.11
N TRP A 89 -0.38 -4.13 -0.67
CA TRP A 89 -1.56 -4.71 -0.06
C TRP A 89 -1.81 -6.11 -0.59
N ILE A 90 -2.66 -6.83 0.11
CA ILE A 90 -3.14 -8.14 -0.31
C ILE A 90 -4.65 -8.06 -0.48
N GLU A 91 -5.17 -8.72 -1.51
CA GLU A 91 -6.60 -8.88 -1.73
C GLU A 91 -6.97 -10.35 -1.55
N ARG A 92 -8.10 -10.58 -0.89
CA ARG A 92 -8.62 -11.91 -0.55
C ARG A 92 -10.08 -12.04 -0.97
N SER A 93 -10.50 -13.24 -1.35
CA SER A 93 -11.87 -13.59 -1.71
C SER A 93 -12.18 -15.02 -1.29
N TYR A 94 -13.36 -15.25 -0.72
CA TYR A 94 -13.84 -16.58 -0.33
C TYR A 94 -14.90 -17.14 -1.30
N ASP A 95 -15.23 -16.39 -2.36
CA ASP A 95 -16.34 -16.66 -3.28
C ASP A 95 -15.87 -16.62 -4.75
N GLU A 96 -14.75 -17.28 -5.02
CA GLU A 96 -14.16 -17.40 -6.37
C GLU A 96 -13.85 -16.05 -7.04
N LYS A 97 -13.34 -15.08 -6.27
CA LYS A 97 -12.89 -13.77 -6.73
C LYS A 97 -14.04 -12.79 -7.02
N GLN A 98 -15.28 -13.10 -6.62
CA GLN A 98 -16.44 -12.22 -6.85
C GLN A 98 -16.45 -11.05 -5.89
N THR A 99 -16.39 -11.31 -4.58
CA THR A 99 -16.18 -10.29 -3.56
C THR A 99 -14.74 -10.34 -3.11
N ARG A 100 -14.11 -9.16 -3.05
CA ARG A 100 -12.73 -9.03 -2.60
C ARG A 100 -12.65 -8.11 -1.40
N THR A 101 -12.01 -8.59 -0.36
CA THR A 101 -11.59 -7.79 0.77
C THR A 101 -10.14 -7.38 0.55
N ARG A 102 -9.82 -6.12 0.82
CA ARG A 102 -8.45 -5.62 0.75
C ARG A 102 -7.91 -5.46 2.15
N CYS A 103 -6.70 -5.97 2.36
CA CYS A 103 -5.90 -5.61 3.51
C CYS A 103 -4.74 -4.68 3.12
N GLY A 104 -4.83 -3.41 3.51
CA GLY A 104 -3.94 -2.32 3.10
C GLY A 104 -4.68 -1.21 2.35
N PRO A 105 -3.98 -0.25 1.71
CA PRO A 105 -2.54 -0.25 1.45
C PRO A 105 -1.67 0.13 2.64
N PHE A 106 -0.50 -0.49 2.71
CA PHE A 106 0.57 -0.18 3.64
C PHE A 106 1.67 0.59 2.92
N SER A 107 2.17 1.66 3.53
CA SER A 107 3.34 2.39 3.04
C SER A 107 4.63 1.67 3.49
N ALA A 108 4.83 0.44 3.04
CA ALA A 108 5.90 -0.46 3.47
C ALA A 108 6.31 -1.40 2.32
N SER A 109 7.41 -2.11 2.48
CA SER A 109 7.84 -3.14 1.52
C SER A 109 7.01 -4.41 1.60
N SER A 110 6.25 -4.62 2.68
CA SER A 110 5.37 -5.78 2.85
C SER A 110 4.04 -5.40 3.50
N SER A 111 3.00 -6.20 3.25
CA SER A 111 1.72 -6.12 3.96
C SER A 111 1.78 -6.86 5.30
N ASN A 112 0.71 -6.73 6.07
CA ASN A 112 0.39 -7.69 7.12
C ASN A 112 0.12 -9.09 6.52
N GLU A 113 0.29 -10.11 7.36
CA GLU A 113 -0.04 -11.50 7.06
C GLU A 113 -1.54 -11.73 7.18
N GLN A 114 -2.07 -12.56 6.29
CA GLN A 114 -3.49 -12.92 6.25
C GLN A 114 -3.60 -14.43 6.11
N ASP A 115 -4.51 -15.00 6.90
CA ASP A 115 -4.98 -16.38 6.73
C ASP A 115 -5.37 -16.63 5.27
N ASN A 116 -4.78 -17.67 4.69
CA ASN A 116 -4.95 -18.07 3.30
C ASN A 116 -5.86 -19.29 3.10
N ILE A 117 -6.25 -19.98 4.18
CA ILE A 117 -7.00 -21.23 4.10
C ILE A 117 -8.35 -20.98 3.44
N GLY A 118 -8.63 -21.75 2.38
CA GLY A 118 -9.89 -21.67 1.65
C GLY A 118 -10.15 -20.32 0.99
N ALA A 119 -9.11 -19.52 0.77
CA ALA A 119 -9.22 -18.18 0.22
C ALA A 119 -8.44 -18.02 -1.09
N TRP A 120 -9.08 -17.36 -2.06
CA TRP A 120 -8.37 -16.80 -3.20
C TRP A 120 -7.62 -15.55 -2.74
N MET A 121 -6.33 -15.47 -3.05
CA MET A 121 -5.47 -14.35 -2.67
C MET A 121 -4.65 -13.82 -3.83
N ARG A 122 -4.31 -12.54 -3.78
CA ARG A 122 -3.31 -11.93 -4.65
C ARG A 122 -2.57 -10.80 -3.95
N ALA A 123 -1.28 -10.69 -4.23
CA ALA A 123 -0.48 -9.58 -3.77
C ALA A 123 -0.56 -8.42 -4.76
N CYS A 124 -0.61 -7.20 -4.25
CA CYS A 124 -0.68 -6.00 -5.05
C CYS A 124 0.28 -4.94 -4.53
N ALA A 125 0.80 -4.12 -5.44
CA ALA A 125 1.66 -3.01 -5.13
C ALA A 125 1.44 -1.84 -6.08
N SER A 126 1.80 -0.64 -5.64
CA SER A 126 1.80 0.55 -6.48
C SER A 126 2.88 1.53 -6.06
N THR A 127 3.19 2.44 -6.96
CA THR A 127 4.00 3.59 -6.63
C THR A 127 3.22 4.54 -5.73
N LYS A 128 3.92 5.29 -4.86
CA LYS A 128 3.31 6.37 -4.06
C LYS A 128 2.41 7.30 -4.89
N GLU A 129 2.86 7.62 -6.10
CA GLU A 129 2.20 8.57 -7.01
C GLU A 129 1.00 7.98 -7.73
N GLY A 130 1.08 6.72 -8.15
CA GLY A 130 -0.02 6.02 -8.81
C GLY A 130 -1.15 5.67 -7.84
N GLY A 131 -0.84 5.60 -6.54
CA GLY A 131 -1.80 5.21 -5.51
C GLY A 131 -2.39 3.83 -5.78
N VAL A 132 -3.44 3.45 -5.07
CA VAL A 132 -4.06 2.12 -5.25
C VAL A 132 -4.60 1.90 -6.67
N ALA A 133 -5.09 2.95 -7.33
CA ALA A 133 -5.67 2.86 -8.68
C ALA A 133 -4.64 2.49 -9.76
N GLY A 134 -3.38 2.90 -9.60
CA GLY A 134 -2.26 2.54 -10.48
C GLY A 134 -1.60 1.19 -10.15
N GLY A 135 -2.19 0.41 -9.25
CA GLY A 135 -1.58 -0.82 -8.74
C GLY A 135 -1.42 -1.94 -9.76
N VAL A 136 -0.36 -2.72 -9.59
CA VAL A 136 -0.20 -4.04 -10.21
C VAL A 136 -0.51 -5.11 -9.17
N CYS A 137 -1.12 -6.20 -9.60
CA CYS A 137 -1.36 -7.37 -8.75
C CYS A 137 -0.87 -8.65 -9.41
N THR A 138 -0.44 -9.61 -8.60
CA THR A 138 -0.25 -11.00 -9.03
C THR A 138 -1.56 -11.57 -9.55
N ARG A 139 -1.47 -12.73 -10.21
CA ARG A 139 -2.67 -13.55 -10.45
C ARG A 139 -3.27 -13.97 -9.10
N TRP A 140 -4.57 -14.25 -9.13
CA TRP A 140 -5.23 -14.91 -8.01
C TRP A 140 -4.71 -16.33 -7.86
N TYR A 141 -4.47 -16.72 -6.61
CA TYR A 141 -4.04 -18.05 -6.19
C TYR A 141 -5.00 -18.55 -5.11
N PHE A 142 -5.33 -19.83 -5.12
CA PHE A 142 -6.15 -20.45 -4.09
C PHE A 142 -5.28 -21.46 -3.35
N ASP A 143 -5.24 -21.34 -2.03
CA ASP A 143 -4.58 -22.35 -1.21
C ASP A 143 -5.54 -23.53 -0.97
N HIS A 144 -5.04 -24.75 -1.19
CA HIS A 144 -5.80 -25.98 -1.09
C HIS A 144 -5.45 -26.80 0.17
N ASP A 145 -4.42 -26.38 0.91
CA ASP A 145 -3.82 -27.15 2.00
C ASP A 145 -4.51 -26.94 3.36
#